data_AF-M1C5I4-F1
#
_entry.id   AF-M1C5I4-F1
#
_cell.length_a   1.000
_cell.length_b   1.000
_cell.length_c   1.000
_cell.angle_alpha   90.00
_cell.angle_beta   90.00
_cell.angle_gamma   90.00
#
_symmetry.space_group_name_H-M   'P 1'
#
loop_
_entity.id
_entity.type
_entity.pdbx_description
1 polymer ?
#
loop_
_entity_poly.entity_id
_entity_poly.type
_entity_poly.pdbx_seq_one_letter_code
_entity_poly.pdbx_strand_id
1 'polypeptide(L)'
;MDAKNACTIVYFGDGGSSTGDFHAALNFAAVLDAPVIFFCRNNGFAISTPVSDQFRSDGVVTKGQAYGIRSIRVDGNDALAVFTAVHEARKMAVTEHKPILVEALTYRAGHHSTSDDSTKYRPAKEIDWWRRERDPVSRFRKWIEREGWLNSQVESELCSNIRKQVLQAIQVAEKQEKPPIKDVFTDVYDVSPANLQEQEISIRETIRKHPQDYPTDVPL
;
A
#
# COMPACT_ATOMS: atom_id res chain seq x y z
N MET A 1 -10.53 -23.36 -8.48
CA MET A 1 -9.82 -22.76 -7.32
C MET A 1 -9.51 -23.87 -6.35
N ASP A 2 -8.34 -23.87 -5.70
CA ASP A 2 -7.80 -24.99 -4.87
C ASP A 2 -8.59 -25.30 -3.58
N ALA A 3 -9.84 -24.86 -3.46
CA ALA A 3 -10.71 -25.01 -2.28
C ALA A 3 -10.05 -24.58 -0.94
N LYS A 4 -9.06 -23.68 -1.00
CA LYS A 4 -8.39 -23.15 0.19
C LYS A 4 -9.35 -22.27 0.98
N ASN A 5 -9.33 -22.40 2.30
CA ASN A 5 -10.03 -21.50 3.24
C ASN A 5 -9.30 -20.15 3.33
N ALA A 6 -9.26 -19.43 2.21
CA ALA A 6 -8.49 -18.22 2.02
C ALA A 6 -9.20 -17.26 1.06
N CYS A 7 -8.95 -15.96 1.25
CA CYS A 7 -9.35 -14.91 0.33
C CYS A 7 -8.15 -14.03 0.01
N THR A 8 -8.19 -13.35 -1.12
CA THR A 8 -7.23 -12.29 -1.45
C THR A 8 -7.75 -10.95 -0.94
N ILE A 9 -6.87 -10.09 -0.43
CA ILE A 9 -7.19 -8.67 -0.20
C ILE A 9 -6.32 -7.81 -1.11
N VAL A 10 -6.94 -6.85 -1.79
CA VAL A 10 -6.25 -5.94 -2.73
C VAL A 10 -6.46 -4.50 -2.28
N TYR A 11 -5.37 -3.75 -2.12
CA TYR A 11 -5.40 -2.36 -1.68
C TYR A 11 -5.21 -1.40 -2.85
N PHE A 12 -6.01 -0.33 -2.87
CA PHE A 12 -5.89 0.75 -3.85
C PHE A 12 -6.32 2.08 -3.22
N GLY A 13 -6.06 3.19 -3.91
CA GLY A 13 -6.50 4.53 -3.49
C GLY A 13 -7.78 4.99 -4.21
N ASP A 14 -8.36 6.09 -3.76
CA ASP A 14 -9.50 6.74 -4.41
C ASP A 14 -9.28 7.01 -5.91
N GLY A 15 -8.12 7.54 -6.30
CA GLY A 15 -7.74 7.70 -7.72
C GLY A 15 -7.68 6.37 -8.50
N GLY A 16 -7.19 5.30 -7.87
CA GLY A 16 -7.12 3.97 -8.46
C GLY A 16 -8.49 3.39 -8.83
N SER A 17 -9.56 3.85 -8.16
CA SER A 17 -10.94 3.44 -8.47
C SER A 17 -11.48 3.98 -9.80
N SER A 18 -10.73 4.84 -10.49
CA SER A 18 -11.10 5.42 -11.79
C SER A 18 -10.36 4.79 -12.96
N THR A 19 -9.56 3.75 -12.74
CA THR A 19 -8.88 3.02 -13.82
C THR A 19 -9.82 2.00 -14.46
N GLY A 20 -9.57 1.64 -15.72
CA GLY A 20 -10.29 0.56 -16.40
C GLY A 20 -10.08 -0.80 -15.71
N ASP A 21 -8.89 -1.04 -15.17
CA ASP A 21 -8.56 -2.29 -14.47
C ASP A 21 -9.37 -2.47 -13.18
N PHE A 22 -9.70 -1.39 -12.47
CA PHE A 22 -10.61 -1.45 -11.32
C PHE A 22 -11.99 -1.96 -11.76
N HIS A 23 -12.55 -1.39 -12.84
CA HIS A 23 -13.83 -1.86 -13.40
C HIS A 23 -13.75 -3.35 -13.80
N ALA A 24 -12.72 -3.72 -14.55
CA ALA A 24 -12.55 -5.10 -15.02
C ALA A 24 -12.43 -6.10 -13.86
N ALA A 25 -11.62 -5.77 -12.84
CA ALA A 25 -11.39 -6.63 -11.68
C ALA A 25 -12.67 -6.84 -10.85
N LEU A 26 -13.44 -5.77 -10.59
CA LEU A 26 -14.70 -5.88 -9.85
C LEU A 26 -15.71 -6.76 -10.61
N ASN A 27 -15.87 -6.52 -11.92
CA ASN A 27 -16.79 -7.30 -12.73
C ASN A 27 -16.39 -8.79 -12.80
N PHE A 28 -15.10 -9.08 -13.02
CA PHE A 28 -14.59 -10.46 -13.02
C PHE A 28 -14.82 -11.14 -11.68
N ALA A 29 -14.49 -10.48 -10.57
CA ALA A 29 -14.65 -11.07 -9.25
C ALA A 29 -16.12 -11.34 -8.90
N ALA A 30 -17.04 -10.46 -9.35
CA ALA A 30 -18.47 -10.63 -9.13
C ALA A 30 -19.04 -11.79 -9.95
N VAL A 31 -18.71 -11.87 -11.25
CA VAL A 31 -19.23 -12.92 -12.14
C VAL A 31 -18.64 -14.30 -11.81
N LEU A 32 -17.39 -14.35 -11.35
CA LEU A 32 -16.69 -15.59 -11.04
C LEU A 32 -16.83 -16.04 -9.59
N ASP A 33 -17.62 -15.33 -8.77
CA ASP A 33 -17.80 -15.64 -7.34
C ASP A 33 -16.42 -15.78 -6.65
N ALA A 34 -15.54 -14.80 -6.88
CA ALA A 34 -14.16 -14.85 -6.38
C ALA A 34 -14.07 -14.37 -4.92
N PRO A 35 -13.37 -15.10 -4.03
CA PRO A 35 -13.17 -14.69 -2.64
C PRO A 35 -12.13 -13.57 -2.54
N VAL A 36 -12.53 -12.34 -2.84
CA VAL A 36 -11.65 -11.15 -2.89
C VAL A 36 -12.22 -9.99 -2.08
N ILE A 37 -11.39 -9.38 -1.23
CA ILE A 37 -11.68 -8.12 -0.56
C ILE A 37 -10.99 -7.01 -1.36
N PHE A 38 -11.78 -6.10 -1.91
CA PHE A 38 -11.30 -4.85 -2.50
C PHE A 38 -11.26 -3.79 -1.40
N PHE A 39 -10.07 -3.32 -1.03
CA PHE A 39 -9.88 -2.36 0.05
C PHE A 39 -9.42 -0.99 -0.50
N CYS A 40 -10.34 -0.04 -0.58
CA CYS A 40 -10.05 1.33 -0.98
C CYS A 40 -9.59 2.17 0.23
N ARG A 41 -8.39 2.73 0.14
CA ARG A 41 -7.89 3.79 1.03
C ARG A 41 -8.25 5.13 0.40
N ASN A 42 -9.45 5.61 0.68
CA ASN A 42 -9.89 6.91 0.21
C ASN A 42 -9.30 7.98 1.15
N ASN A 43 -8.25 8.64 0.69
CA ASN A 43 -7.53 9.65 1.48
C ASN A 43 -7.89 11.10 1.09
N GLY A 44 -8.84 11.25 0.15
CA GLY A 44 -9.31 12.51 -0.40
C GLY A 44 -8.56 12.98 -1.65
N PHE A 45 -7.41 12.40 -2.01
CA PHE A 45 -6.55 12.90 -3.09
C PHE A 45 -5.77 11.83 -3.87
N ALA A 46 -5.82 11.95 -5.20
CA ALA A 46 -4.92 11.29 -6.14
C ALA A 46 -3.81 12.27 -6.58
N ILE A 47 -2.62 12.17 -5.97
CA ILE A 47 -1.56 13.20 -6.08
C ILE A 47 -2.09 14.58 -5.67
N SER A 48 -2.44 15.43 -6.64
CA SER A 48 -3.02 16.76 -6.48
C SER A 48 -4.52 16.84 -6.77
N THR A 49 -5.11 15.81 -7.37
CA THR A 49 -6.51 15.78 -7.76
C THR A 49 -7.40 15.42 -6.56
N PRO A 50 -8.31 16.31 -6.11
CA PRO A 50 -9.25 15.98 -5.04
C PRO A 50 -10.32 14.99 -5.52
N VAL A 51 -10.89 14.22 -4.61
CA VAL A 51 -11.96 13.24 -4.93
C VAL A 51 -13.18 13.86 -5.63
N SER A 52 -13.47 15.15 -5.40
CA SER A 52 -14.53 15.88 -6.09
C SER A 52 -14.31 16.00 -7.59
N ASP A 53 -13.06 15.98 -8.03
CA ASP A 53 -12.68 16.00 -9.44
C ASP A 53 -12.36 14.57 -9.96
N GLN A 54 -12.26 13.60 -9.06
CA GLN A 54 -12.02 12.20 -9.38
C GLN A 54 -13.32 11.47 -9.76
N PHE A 55 -14.40 11.67 -8.99
CA PHE A 55 -15.69 11.04 -9.26
C PHE A 55 -16.85 11.84 -8.65
N ARG A 56 -18.06 11.62 -9.18
CA ARG A 56 -19.32 12.20 -8.65
C ARG A 56 -20.16 11.23 -7.84
N SER A 57 -19.75 9.96 -7.76
CA SER A 57 -20.40 8.98 -6.89
C SER A 57 -20.21 9.34 -5.43
N ASP A 58 -21.11 8.89 -4.56
CA ASP A 58 -20.89 8.93 -3.11
C ASP A 58 -19.78 7.94 -2.75
N GLY A 59 -18.53 8.40 -2.92
CA GLY A 59 -17.30 7.63 -2.74
C GLY A 59 -17.18 6.41 -3.64
N VAL A 60 -16.26 5.53 -3.25
CA VAL A 60 -15.98 4.26 -3.90
C VAL A 60 -16.94 3.17 -3.45
N VAL A 61 -17.47 3.24 -2.22
CA VAL A 61 -18.39 2.23 -1.67
C VAL A 61 -19.59 1.95 -2.58
N THR A 62 -20.17 2.97 -3.19
CA THR A 62 -21.33 2.85 -4.09
C THR A 62 -20.99 2.17 -5.41
N LYS A 63 -19.73 2.19 -5.85
CA LYS A 63 -19.31 1.51 -7.09
C LYS A 63 -19.48 0.00 -7.01
N GLY A 64 -19.38 -0.61 -5.82
CA GLY A 64 -19.63 -2.05 -5.68
C GLY A 64 -21.05 -2.45 -6.06
N GLN A 65 -22.05 -1.59 -5.84
CA GLN A 65 -23.43 -1.85 -6.22
C GLN A 65 -23.61 -2.06 -7.72
N ALA A 66 -22.83 -1.34 -8.55
CA ALA A 66 -22.87 -1.48 -10.00
C ALA A 66 -22.48 -2.88 -10.50
N TYR A 67 -21.81 -3.68 -9.65
CA TYR A 67 -21.38 -5.05 -9.96
C TYR A 67 -22.05 -6.10 -9.06
N GLY A 68 -23.06 -5.71 -8.25
CA GLY A 68 -23.68 -6.63 -7.29
C GLY A 68 -22.78 -7.03 -6.11
N ILE A 69 -21.72 -6.25 -5.85
CA ILE A 69 -20.76 -6.49 -4.76
C ILE A 69 -21.27 -5.82 -3.48
N ARG A 70 -21.26 -6.57 -2.37
CA ARG A 70 -21.54 -5.99 -1.05
C ARG A 70 -20.42 -5.05 -0.66
N SER A 71 -20.80 -3.84 -0.24
CA SER A 71 -19.85 -2.79 0.10
C SER A 71 -20.09 -2.24 1.49
N ILE A 72 -19.02 -1.84 2.16
CA ILE A 72 -19.07 -1.12 3.44
C ILE A 72 -18.09 0.06 3.42
N ARG A 73 -18.49 1.18 4.02
CA ARG A 73 -17.62 2.32 4.29
C ARG A 73 -17.31 2.36 5.78
N VAL A 74 -16.05 2.61 6.12
CA VAL A 74 -15.58 2.69 7.51
C VAL A 74 -14.75 3.96 7.75
N ASP A 75 -14.69 4.38 9.01
CA ASP A 75 -13.70 5.34 9.47
C ASP A 75 -12.31 4.67 9.42
N GLY A 76 -11.50 5.04 8.44
CA GLY A 76 -10.16 4.50 8.23
C GLY A 76 -9.15 4.92 9.29
N ASN A 77 -9.49 5.89 10.15
CA ASN A 77 -8.66 6.31 11.27
C ASN A 77 -9.09 5.65 12.59
N ASP A 78 -10.05 4.72 12.54
CA ASP A 78 -10.41 3.84 13.65
C ASP A 78 -9.88 2.42 13.37
N ALA A 79 -8.82 2.04 14.06
CA ALA A 79 -8.17 0.74 13.89
C ALA A 79 -9.11 -0.44 14.19
N LEU A 80 -10.04 -0.29 15.14
CA LEU A 80 -11.00 -1.33 15.49
C LEU A 80 -12.09 -1.44 14.43
N ALA A 81 -12.59 -0.31 13.91
CA ALA A 81 -13.58 -0.32 12.83
C ALA A 81 -13.02 -0.99 11.56
N VAL A 82 -11.77 -0.66 11.18
CA VAL A 82 -11.08 -1.29 10.06
C VAL A 82 -10.88 -2.80 10.32
N PHE A 83 -10.41 -3.18 11.52
CA PHE A 83 -10.23 -4.57 11.88
C PHE A 83 -11.53 -5.37 11.77
N THR A 84 -12.61 -4.88 12.38
CA THR A 84 -13.92 -5.55 12.38
C THR A 84 -14.46 -5.68 10.95
N ALA A 85 -14.39 -4.62 10.14
CA ALA A 85 -14.90 -4.68 8.77
C ALA A 85 -14.10 -5.65 7.90
N VAL A 86 -12.77 -5.68 8.01
CA VAL A 86 -11.93 -6.64 7.28
C VAL A 86 -12.14 -8.06 7.79
N HIS A 87 -12.32 -8.25 9.09
CA HIS A 87 -12.59 -9.56 9.69
C HIS A 87 -13.90 -10.16 9.16
N GLU A 88 -14.99 -9.39 9.17
CA GLU A 88 -16.28 -9.83 8.64
C GLU A 88 -16.26 -9.97 7.11
N ALA A 89 -15.60 -9.05 6.40
CA ALA A 89 -15.41 -9.16 4.95
C ALA A 89 -14.67 -10.44 4.56
N ARG A 90 -13.60 -10.80 5.29
CA ARG A 90 -12.88 -12.07 5.10
C ARG A 90 -13.79 -13.26 5.32
N LYS A 91 -14.53 -13.27 6.43
CA LYS A 91 -15.46 -14.36 6.75
C LYS A 91 -16.45 -14.55 5.60
N MET A 92 -17.16 -13.50 5.20
CA MET A 92 -18.12 -13.53 4.09
C MET A 92 -17.47 -13.95 2.76
N ALA A 93 -16.32 -13.36 2.41
CA ALA A 93 -15.65 -13.65 1.15
C ALA A 93 -15.26 -15.12 1.02
N VAL A 94 -14.79 -15.73 2.11
CA VAL A 94 -14.38 -17.14 2.13
C VAL A 94 -15.57 -18.09 2.22
N THR A 95 -16.57 -17.80 3.05
CA THR A 95 -17.71 -18.73 3.24
C THR A 95 -18.72 -18.67 2.12
N GLU A 96 -18.91 -17.50 1.52
CA GLU A 96 -19.92 -17.29 0.48
C GLU A 96 -19.33 -17.26 -0.93
N HIS A 97 -17.99 -17.30 -1.06
CA HIS A 97 -17.27 -17.17 -2.33
C HIS A 97 -17.74 -15.94 -3.10
N LYS A 98 -17.73 -14.77 -2.44
CA LYS A 98 -18.17 -13.52 -3.08
C LYS A 98 -17.21 -12.38 -2.77
N PRO A 99 -16.99 -11.47 -3.73
CA PRO A 99 -16.18 -10.31 -3.44
C PRO A 99 -16.89 -9.37 -2.46
N ILE A 100 -16.09 -8.62 -1.69
CA ILE A 100 -16.53 -7.57 -0.78
C ILE A 100 -15.72 -6.30 -1.07
N LEU A 101 -16.38 -5.14 -1.09
CA LEU A 101 -15.72 -3.84 -1.21
C LEU A 101 -15.73 -3.10 0.12
N VAL A 102 -14.55 -2.69 0.60
CA VAL A 102 -14.37 -1.89 1.81
C VAL A 102 -13.80 -0.53 1.40
N GLU A 103 -14.47 0.56 1.73
CA GLU A 103 -13.95 1.92 1.61
C GLU A 103 -13.57 2.45 3.00
N ALA A 104 -12.27 2.60 3.25
CA ALA A 104 -11.77 3.26 4.44
C ALA A 104 -11.54 4.75 4.16
N LEU A 105 -12.32 5.62 4.80
CA LEU A 105 -12.13 7.06 4.73
C LEU A 105 -11.00 7.47 5.68
N THR A 106 -9.92 8.03 5.13
CA THR A 106 -8.73 8.45 5.88
C THR A 106 -8.20 9.76 5.29
N TYR A 107 -6.98 10.17 5.66
CA TYR A 107 -6.35 11.36 5.14
C TYR A 107 -4.84 11.20 4.98
N ARG A 108 -4.31 11.60 3.81
CA ARG A 108 -2.86 11.59 3.56
C ARG A 108 -2.23 12.82 4.19
N ALA A 109 -1.83 12.73 5.45
CA ALA A 109 -1.28 13.86 6.20
C ALA A 109 0.06 14.37 5.64
N GLY A 110 0.87 13.51 5.02
CA GLY A 110 2.10 13.89 4.31
C GLY A 110 1.88 14.29 2.86
N HIS A 111 2.98 14.59 2.15
CA HIS A 111 2.97 14.77 0.70
C HIS A 111 2.66 13.44 -0.03
N HIS A 112 2.39 13.48 -1.33
CA HIS A 112 2.17 12.27 -2.11
C HIS A 112 3.41 11.37 -2.13
N SER A 113 4.58 11.98 -2.36
CA SER A 113 5.89 11.34 -2.38
C SER A 113 6.97 12.37 -2.04
N THR A 114 8.24 11.98 -2.05
CA THR A 114 9.38 12.89 -1.89
C THR A 114 9.54 13.88 -3.04
N SER A 115 8.87 13.64 -4.18
CA SER A 115 8.87 14.51 -5.36
C SER A 115 7.67 15.46 -5.42
N ASP A 116 6.80 15.41 -4.41
CA ASP A 116 5.56 16.19 -4.37
C ASP A 116 5.59 17.24 -3.25
N ASP A 117 4.95 18.38 -3.51
CA ASP A 117 4.69 19.41 -2.51
C ASP A 117 3.19 19.69 -2.44
N SER A 118 2.59 19.11 -1.41
CA SER A 118 1.15 19.19 -1.23
C SER A 118 0.62 20.54 -0.74
N THR A 119 1.49 21.44 -0.30
CA THR A 119 1.07 22.79 0.13
C THR A 119 0.59 23.63 -1.06
N LYS A 120 0.92 23.21 -2.29
CA LYS A 120 0.50 23.86 -3.54
C LYS A 120 -0.97 23.66 -3.89
N TYR A 121 -1.60 22.60 -3.38
CA TYR A 121 -2.96 22.22 -3.77
C TYR A 121 -3.86 21.80 -2.60
N ARG A 122 -3.35 21.81 -1.35
CA ARG A 122 -4.16 21.56 -0.14
C ARG A 122 -3.96 22.66 0.90
N PRO A 123 -5.03 23.15 1.53
CA PRO A 123 -4.93 24.10 2.63
C PRO A 123 -4.16 23.51 3.83
N ALA A 124 -3.16 24.23 4.34
CA ALA A 124 -2.40 23.82 5.52
C ALA A 124 -3.30 23.56 6.75
N LYS A 125 -4.36 24.38 6.92
CA LYS A 125 -5.35 24.21 8.00
C LYS A 125 -6.07 22.86 7.96
N GLU A 126 -6.37 22.36 6.76
CA GLU A 126 -7.01 21.06 6.58
C GLU A 126 -6.05 19.94 7.02
N ILE A 127 -4.80 20.00 6.56
CA ILE A 127 -3.76 19.03 6.92
C ILE A 127 -3.54 19.01 8.44
N ASP A 128 -3.44 20.18 9.06
CA ASP A 128 -3.21 20.30 10.50
C ASP A 128 -4.40 19.78 11.32
N TRP A 129 -5.63 20.03 10.87
CA TRP A 129 -6.82 19.49 11.53
C TRP A 129 -6.81 17.96 11.54
N TRP A 130 -6.55 17.32 10.39
CA TRP A 130 -6.47 15.86 10.30
C TRP A 130 -5.34 15.29 11.16
N ARG A 131 -4.16 15.92 11.16
CA ARG A 131 -3.01 15.50 11.96
C ARG A 131 -3.26 15.56 13.47
N ARG A 132 -4.04 16.54 13.94
CA ARG A 132 -4.25 16.78 15.37
C ARG A 132 -5.48 16.07 15.90
N GLU A 133 -6.59 16.18 15.18
CA GLU A 133 -7.91 15.76 15.67
C GLU A 133 -8.28 14.34 15.23
N ARG A 134 -7.66 13.84 14.16
CA ARG A 134 -8.04 12.57 13.51
C ARG A 134 -6.88 11.60 13.35
N ASP A 135 -5.79 11.78 14.08
CA ASP A 135 -4.66 10.85 14.04
C ASP A 135 -5.04 9.45 14.59
N PRO A 136 -4.93 8.37 13.79
CA PRO A 136 -5.34 7.03 14.21
C PRO A 136 -4.51 6.50 15.38
N VAL A 137 -3.22 6.83 15.43
CA VAL A 137 -2.31 6.37 16.51
C VAL A 137 -2.72 7.00 17.83
N SER A 138 -2.91 8.32 17.85
CA SER A 138 -3.35 9.07 19.03
C SER A 138 -4.73 8.62 19.50
N ARG A 139 -5.66 8.34 18.58
CA ARG A 139 -7.00 7.83 18.92
C ARG A 139 -6.91 6.47 19.61
N PHE A 140 -6.17 5.53 19.02
CA PHE A 140 -6.03 4.18 19.58
C PHE A 140 -5.25 4.19 20.89
N ARG A 141 -4.17 4.98 20.98
CA ARG A 141 -3.38 5.19 22.20
C ARG A 141 -4.26 5.62 23.37
N LYS A 142 -5.09 6.66 23.18
CA LYS A 142 -6.01 7.15 24.22
C LYS A 142 -7.00 6.06 24.68
N TRP A 143 -7.42 5.16 23.80
CA TRP A 143 -8.29 4.06 24.17
C TRP A 143 -7.54 3.03 25.03
N ILE A 144 -6.39 2.53 24.60
CA ILE A 144 -5.63 1.51 25.37
C ILE A 144 -5.05 2.05 26.68
N GLU A 145 -4.78 3.35 26.78
CA GLU A 145 -4.43 4.01 28.05
C GLU A 145 -5.61 4.00 29.04
N ARG A 146 -6.84 4.23 28.56
CA ARG A 146 -8.05 4.18 29.39
C ARG A 146 -8.33 2.77 29.90
N GLU A 147 -8.03 1.75 29.10
CA GLU A 147 -8.12 0.34 29.52
C GLU A 147 -6.99 -0.08 30.47
N GLY A 148 -6.01 0.80 30.73
CA GLY A 148 -4.87 0.52 31.61
C GLY A 148 -3.80 -0.40 31.00
N TRP A 149 -3.86 -0.65 29.69
CA TRP A 149 -2.90 -1.51 28.99
C TRP A 149 -1.63 -0.78 28.56
N LEU A 150 -1.68 0.54 28.53
CA LEU A 150 -0.54 1.41 28.22
C LEU A 150 -0.36 2.47 29.30
N ASN A 151 0.90 2.74 29.65
CA ASN A 151 1.29 3.93 30.39
C ASN A 151 2.52 4.58 29.73
N SER A 152 2.86 5.79 30.15
CA SER A 152 3.94 6.59 29.53
C SER A 152 5.31 5.94 29.61
N GLN A 153 5.59 5.12 30.63
CA GLN A 153 6.87 4.40 30.73
C GLN A 153 6.94 3.31 29.66
N VAL A 154 5.89 2.48 29.55
CA VAL A 154 5.79 1.41 28.55
C VAL A 154 5.83 1.98 27.13
N GLU A 155 5.13 3.09 26.87
CA GLU A 155 5.15 3.75 25.56
C GLU A 155 6.54 4.27 25.20
N SER A 156 7.23 4.92 26.14
CA SER A 156 8.58 5.44 25.93
C SER A 156 9.59 4.32 25.63
N GLU A 157 9.51 3.22 26.38
CA GLU A 157 10.32 2.02 26.15
C GLU A 157 10.04 1.41 24.77
N LEU A 158 8.77 1.28 24.39
CA LEU A 158 8.37 0.78 23.07
C LEU A 158 8.92 1.66 21.94
N CYS A 159 8.73 2.99 22.04
CA CYS A 159 9.24 3.93 21.04
C CYS A 159 10.77 3.88 20.92
N SER A 160 11.47 3.82 22.04
CA SER A 160 12.93 3.69 22.08
C SER A 160 13.40 2.39 21.41
N ASN A 161 12.73 1.28 21.71
CA ASN A 161 13.05 -0.03 21.14
C ASN A 161 12.77 -0.08 19.63
N ILE A 162 11.64 0.44 19.16
CA ILE A 162 11.32 0.53 17.73
C ILE A 162 12.36 1.40 17.02
N ARG A 163 12.74 2.55 17.59
CA ARG A 163 13.78 3.41 17.00
C ARG A 163 15.11 2.69 16.85
N LYS A 164 15.53 1.93 17.87
CA LYS A 164 16.76 1.10 17.79
C LYS A 164 16.66 0.07 16.67
N GLN A 165 15.53 -0.64 16.55
CA GLN A 165 15.31 -1.64 15.51
C GLN A 165 15.37 -1.03 14.10
N VAL A 166 14.74 0.12 13.89
CA VAL A 166 14.78 0.83 12.59
C VAL A 166 16.20 1.27 12.25
N LEU A 167 16.93 1.86 13.21
CA LEU A 167 18.32 2.26 12.99
C LEU A 167 19.24 1.08 12.68
N GLN A 168 19.03 -0.04 13.38
CA GLN A 168 19.77 -1.27 13.10
C GLN A 168 19.46 -1.81 11.70
N ALA A 169 18.19 -1.81 11.28
CA ALA A 169 17.79 -2.24 9.95
C ALA A 169 18.42 -1.36 8.85
N ILE A 170 18.45 -0.04 9.06
CA ILE A 170 19.14 0.90 8.15
C ILE A 170 20.63 0.58 8.07
N GLN A 171 21.31 0.38 9.21
CA GLN A 171 22.73 0.06 9.24
C GLN A 171 23.06 -1.28 8.56
N VAL A 172 22.16 -2.27 8.66
CA VAL A 172 22.31 -3.54 7.93
C VAL A 172 22.15 -3.31 6.44
N ALA A 173 21.13 -2.57 6.02
CA ALA A 173 20.88 -2.26 4.61
C ALA A 173 22.01 -1.42 3.97
N GLU A 174 22.56 -0.43 4.67
CA GLU A 174 23.65 0.42 4.17
C GLU A 174 24.98 -0.32 4.01
N LYS A 175 25.19 -1.39 4.77
CA LYS A 175 26.38 -2.24 4.67
C LYS A 175 26.27 -3.32 3.60
N GLN A 176 25.06 -3.54 3.06
CA GLN A 176 24.85 -4.55 2.04
C GLN A 176 25.46 -4.08 0.72
N GLU A 177 26.27 -4.94 0.11
CA GLU A 177 26.82 -4.67 -1.22
C GLU A 177 25.69 -4.49 -2.23
N LYS A 178 25.92 -3.64 -3.23
CA LYS A 178 24.99 -3.49 -4.34
C LYS A 178 24.86 -4.84 -5.09
N PRO A 179 23.68 -5.15 -5.65
CA PRO A 179 23.53 -6.31 -6.50
C PRO A 179 24.52 -6.26 -7.68
N PRO A 180 25.08 -7.41 -8.11
CA PRO A 180 25.96 -7.47 -9.27
C PRO A 180 25.23 -7.05 -10.54
N ILE A 181 25.96 -6.53 -11.53
CA ILE A 181 25.40 -6.07 -12.82
C ILE A 181 24.64 -7.17 -13.57
N LYS A 182 25.02 -8.44 -13.38
CA LYS A 182 24.35 -9.58 -14.01
C LYS A 182 22.86 -9.68 -13.62
N ASP A 183 22.49 -9.19 -12.44
CA ASP A 183 21.13 -9.34 -11.91
C ASP A 183 20.11 -8.50 -12.71
N VAL A 184 20.58 -7.55 -13.52
CA VAL A 184 19.75 -6.82 -14.50
C VAL A 184 19.19 -7.75 -15.59
N PHE A 185 19.84 -8.88 -15.85
CA PHE A 185 19.48 -9.83 -16.90
C PHE A 185 18.79 -11.10 -16.39
N THR A 186 18.80 -11.31 -15.07
CA THR A 186 18.09 -12.43 -14.42
C THR A 186 16.64 -12.06 -14.12
N ASP A 187 15.81 -13.06 -13.82
CA ASP A 187 14.39 -12.90 -13.50
C ASP A 187 13.48 -12.27 -14.58
N VAL A 188 14.03 -11.99 -15.78
CA VAL A 188 13.24 -11.57 -16.96
C VAL A 188 12.43 -12.76 -17.52
N TYR A 189 13.05 -13.94 -17.55
CA TYR A 189 12.44 -15.21 -17.95
C TYR A 189 12.89 -16.31 -16.98
N ASP A 190 12.12 -17.41 -16.89
CA ASP A 190 12.51 -18.61 -16.12
C ASP A 190 13.86 -19.19 -16.59
N VAL A 191 14.06 -19.24 -17.91
CA VAL A 191 15.33 -19.58 -18.54
C VAL A 191 15.81 -18.41 -19.38
N SER A 192 17.02 -17.92 -19.11
CA SER A 192 17.58 -16.78 -19.82
C SER A 192 17.81 -17.12 -21.30
N PRO A 193 17.19 -16.39 -22.26
CA PRO A 193 17.39 -16.59 -23.68
C PRO A 193 18.78 -16.12 -24.11
N ALA A 194 19.28 -16.67 -25.22
CA ALA A 194 20.64 -16.43 -25.72
C ALA A 194 20.96 -14.94 -25.90
N ASN A 195 20.02 -14.14 -26.40
CA ASN A 195 20.22 -12.71 -26.59
C ASN A 195 20.43 -11.95 -25.27
N LEU A 196 19.82 -12.38 -24.15
CA LEU A 196 20.07 -11.76 -22.84
C LEU A 196 21.43 -12.17 -22.29
N GLN A 197 21.86 -13.42 -22.52
CA GLN A 197 23.20 -13.88 -22.16
C GLN A 197 24.28 -13.10 -22.94
N GLU A 198 24.07 -12.88 -24.24
CA GLU A 198 24.96 -12.07 -25.07
C GLU A 198 25.04 -10.61 -24.60
N GLN A 199 23.91 -10.02 -24.21
CA GLN A 199 23.87 -8.66 -23.65
C GLN A 199 24.60 -8.56 -22.30
N GLU A 200 24.42 -9.55 -21.42
CA GLU A 200 25.14 -9.63 -20.15
C GLU A 200 26.67 -9.69 -20.38
N ILE A 201 27.12 -10.56 -21.29
CA ILE A 201 28.54 -10.66 -21.65
C ILE A 201 29.05 -9.32 -22.20
N SER A 202 28.30 -8.71 -23.13
CA SER A 202 28.67 -7.45 -23.75
C SER A 202 28.85 -6.31 -22.74
N ILE A 203 27.95 -6.16 -21.76
CA ILE A 203 28.08 -5.09 -20.76
C ILE A 203 29.25 -5.36 -19.81
N ARG A 204 29.46 -6.62 -19.39
CA ARG A 204 30.57 -7.00 -18.50
C ARG A 204 31.92 -6.78 -19.17
N GLU A 205 32.04 -7.10 -20.46
CA GLU A 205 33.23 -6.78 -21.25
C GLU A 205 33.44 -5.28 -21.40
N THR A 206 32.36 -4.50 -21.59
CA THR A 206 32.44 -3.04 -21.72
C THR A 206 32.95 -2.40 -20.42
N ILE A 207 32.41 -2.81 -19.26
CA ILE A 207 32.85 -2.30 -17.96
C ILE A 207 34.32 -2.69 -17.70
N ARG A 208 34.74 -3.90 -18.07
CA ARG A 208 36.15 -4.31 -17.96
C ARG A 208 37.09 -3.47 -18.84
N LYS A 209 36.64 -3.05 -20.03
CA LYS A 209 37.41 -2.20 -20.94
C LYS A 209 37.45 -0.72 -20.50
N HIS A 210 36.43 -0.27 -19.78
CA HIS A 210 36.23 1.13 -19.42
C HIS A 210 35.93 1.33 -17.91
N PRO A 211 36.71 0.77 -16.98
CA PRO A 211 36.34 0.72 -15.56
C PRO A 211 36.16 2.10 -14.92
N GLN A 212 36.87 3.13 -15.42
CA GLN A 212 36.76 4.50 -14.93
C GLN A 212 35.41 5.17 -15.24
N ASP A 213 34.66 4.65 -16.21
CA ASP A 213 33.38 5.20 -16.65
C ASP A 213 32.19 4.61 -15.85
N TYR A 214 32.45 3.68 -14.93
CA TYR A 214 31.43 2.95 -14.16
C TYR A 214 31.66 3.03 -12.63
N PRO A 215 30.59 2.89 -11.81
CA PRO A 215 30.72 2.82 -10.36
C PRO A 215 31.57 1.63 -9.91
N THR A 216 32.51 1.88 -9.00
CA THR A 216 33.41 0.85 -8.47
C THR A 216 32.79 -0.01 -7.38
N ASP A 217 31.62 0.38 -6.87
CA ASP A 217 30.90 -0.28 -5.78
C ASP A 217 29.80 -1.24 -6.26
N VAL A 218 29.76 -1.54 -7.56
CA VAL A 218 28.85 -2.51 -8.19
C VAL A 218 29.65 -3.72 -8.67
N PRO A 219 29.40 -4.92 -8.13
CA PRO A 219 30.07 -6.13 -8.58
C PRO A 219 29.71 -6.50 -10.03
N LEU A 220 30.65 -7.17 -10.73
CA LEU A 220 30.49 -7.64 -12.11
C LEU A 220 29.90 -9.04 -12.26
#